data_AF-A0AAW0BII1-F1
#
_entry.id   AF-A0AAW0BII1-F1
#
_cell.length_a   1.000
_cell.length_b   1.000
_cell.length_c   1.000
_cell.angle_alpha   90.00
_cell.angle_beta   90.00
_cell.angle_gamma   90.00
#
_symmetry.space_group_name_H-M   'P 1'
#
loop_
_entity.id
_entity.type
_entity.pdbx_description
1 polymer ?
#
loop_
_entity_poly.entity_id
_entity_poly.type
_entity_poly.pdbx_seq_one_letter_code
_entity_poly.pdbx_strand_id
1 'polypeptide(L)'
;LGLKPAPANGSQPDLVSVKTDDNGRKHTTRAFNTETAEQLNAWLTGYEAQLRQMSDINFDFSVHVLLLLYKELVEKRVGKKNEGLDDEFWAAVDGTD
;
A
#
# COMPACT_ATOMS: atom_id res chain seq x y z
N LEU A 1 1.25 -22.71 -6.93
CA LEU A 1 0.21 -22.21 -7.86
C LEU A 1 0.91 -21.31 -8.87
N GLY A 2 0.91 -21.70 -10.15
CA GLY A 2 1.70 -21.04 -11.20
C GLY A 2 1.05 -19.74 -11.69
N LEU A 3 1.87 -18.69 -11.84
CA LEU A 3 1.45 -17.41 -12.42
C LEU A 3 1.15 -17.61 -13.92
N LYS A 4 -0.09 -17.32 -14.34
CA LYS A 4 -0.42 -17.13 -15.75
C LYS A 4 -0.02 -15.71 -16.17
N PRO A 5 0.54 -15.51 -17.38
CA PRO A 5 0.81 -14.18 -17.90
C PRO A 5 -0.50 -13.40 -18.07
N ALA A 6 -0.50 -12.13 -17.67
CA ALA A 6 -1.68 -11.28 -17.66
C ALA A 6 -2.19 -10.97 -19.08
N PRO A 7 -3.51 -10.94 -19.31
CA PRO A 7 -4.09 -10.66 -20.62
C PRO A 7 -3.97 -9.17 -20.99
N ALA A 8 -3.61 -8.88 -22.24
CA ALA A 8 -3.37 -7.54 -22.77
C ALA A 8 -4.65 -6.73 -23.09
N ASN A 9 -5.83 -7.19 -22.63
CA ASN A 9 -7.14 -6.63 -22.97
C ASN A 9 -7.67 -5.62 -21.93
N GLY A 10 -6.82 -5.13 -21.01
CA GLY A 10 -7.20 -4.11 -20.04
C GLY A 10 -8.09 -4.60 -18.90
N SER A 11 -8.25 -5.93 -18.72
CA SER A 11 -8.96 -6.53 -17.58
C SER A 11 -8.14 -6.55 -16.29
N GLN A 12 -6.95 -5.94 -16.27
CA GLN A 12 -6.02 -6.01 -15.14
C GLN A 12 -6.24 -4.80 -14.18
N PRO A 13 -6.30 -5.01 -12.86
CA PRO A 13 -6.54 -3.94 -11.88
C PRO A 13 -5.31 -3.04 -11.61
N ASP A 14 -4.17 -3.30 -12.24
CA ASP A 14 -2.97 -2.49 -12.06
C ASP A 14 -3.05 -1.25 -12.96
N LEU A 15 -3.18 -0.06 -12.36
CA LEU A 15 -2.85 1.18 -13.04
C LEU A 15 -1.35 1.14 -13.39
N VAL A 16 -1.00 1.28 -14.66
CA VAL A 16 0.41 1.23 -15.10
C VAL A 16 0.77 2.53 -15.81
N SER A 17 1.83 3.18 -15.33
CA SER A 17 2.35 4.43 -15.90
C SER A 17 3.58 4.13 -16.77
N VAL A 18 3.69 4.79 -17.91
CA VAL A 18 4.88 4.69 -18.76
C VAL A 18 5.86 5.78 -18.31
N LYS A 19 7.02 5.39 -17.78
CA LYS A 19 8.13 6.30 -17.47
C LYS A 19 9.23 6.13 -18.52
N THR A 20 9.91 7.22 -18.86
CA THR A 20 11.09 7.18 -19.73
C THR A 20 12.33 7.25 -18.85
N ASP A 21 13.26 6.32 -19.01
CA ASP A 21 14.55 6.35 -18.29
C ASP A 21 15.51 7.38 -18.89
N ASP A 22 16.63 7.60 -18.21
CA ASP A 22 17.67 8.56 -18.62
C ASP A 22 18.32 8.21 -19.98
N ASN A 23 18.11 6.98 -20.48
CA ASN A 23 18.56 6.51 -21.79
C ASN A 23 17.48 6.65 -22.88
N GLY A 24 16.36 7.32 -22.58
CA GLY A 24 15.24 7.52 -23.52
C GLY A 24 14.37 6.28 -23.73
N ARG A 25 14.53 5.22 -22.93
CA ARG A 25 13.74 3.98 -23.04
C ARG A 25 12.47 4.09 -22.22
N LYS A 26 11.35 3.77 -22.84
CA LYS A 26 10.04 3.74 -22.18
C LYS A 26 9.88 2.43 -21.42
N HIS A 27 9.75 2.53 -20.11
CA HIS A 27 9.45 1.41 -19.23
C HIS A 27 8.07 1.55 -18.63
N THR A 28 7.44 0.40 -18.45
CA THR A 28 6.12 0.27 -17.89
C THR A 28 6.28 0.08 -16.37
N THR A 29 5.97 1.10 -15.58
CA THR A 29 6.05 1.07 -14.12
C THR A 29 4.64 0.94 -13.53
N ARG A 30 4.44 -0.06 -12.65
CA ARG A 30 3.18 -0.21 -11.89
C ARG A 30 2.93 1.07 -11.08
N ALA A 31 1.80 1.74 -11.33
CA ALA A 31 1.39 2.96 -10.64
C ALA A 31 0.47 2.66 -9.44
N PHE A 32 -0.07 1.44 -9.34
CA PHE A 32 -0.82 0.95 -8.19
C PHE A 32 -0.29 -0.41 -7.77
N ASN A 33 -0.11 -0.62 -6.47
CA ASN A 33 0.30 -1.91 -5.92
C ASN A 33 -0.95 -2.71 -5.53
N THR A 34 -1.52 -3.43 -6.50
CA THR A 34 -2.72 -4.27 -6.26
C THR A 34 -2.50 -5.27 -5.12
N GLU A 35 -1.29 -5.82 -4.97
CA GLU A 35 -0.98 -6.77 -3.90
C GLU A 35 -1.12 -6.12 -2.51
N THR A 36 -0.65 -4.88 -2.33
CA THR A 36 -0.83 -4.14 -1.08
C THR A 36 -2.31 -3.85 -0.80
N ALA A 37 -3.09 -3.51 -1.84
CA ALA A 37 -4.52 -3.26 -1.69
C ALA A 37 -5.29 -4.54 -1.31
N GLU A 38 -4.96 -5.67 -1.92
CA GLU A 38 -5.55 -6.97 -1.58
C GLU A 38 -5.21 -7.40 -0.16
N GLN A 39 -3.96 -7.21 0.28
CA GLN A 39 -3.54 -7.49 1.66
C GLN A 39 -4.27 -6.61 2.67
N LEU A 40 -4.44 -5.32 2.36
CA LEU A 40 -5.20 -4.40 3.20
C LEU A 40 -6.67 -4.82 3.30
N ASN A 41 -7.29 -5.15 2.16
CA ASN A 41 -8.68 -5.62 2.13
C ASN A 41 -8.85 -6.91 2.93
N ALA A 42 -7.95 -7.88 2.79
CA ALA A 42 -7.97 -9.13 3.54
C ALA A 42 -7.81 -8.90 5.06
N TRP A 43 -7.00 -7.91 5.46
CA TRP A 43 -6.87 -7.51 6.86
C TRP A 43 -8.17 -6.87 7.40
N LEU A 44 -8.80 -5.99 6.61
CA LEU A 44 -10.07 -5.34 6.97
C LEU A 44 -11.24 -6.30 7.02
N THR A 45 -11.23 -7.41 6.27
CA THR A 45 -12.26 -8.46 6.34
C THR A 45 -12.46 -8.98 7.78
N GLY A 46 -11.40 -9.01 8.60
CA GLY A 46 -11.50 -9.39 10.01
C GLY A 46 -12.40 -8.47 10.87
N TYR A 47 -12.64 -7.24 10.40
CA TYR A 47 -13.44 -6.22 11.08
C TYR A 47 -14.77 -5.93 10.37
N GLU A 48 -15.06 -6.62 9.27
CA GLU A 48 -16.18 -6.33 8.38
C GLU A 48 -17.53 -6.26 9.11
N ALA A 49 -17.80 -7.23 9.98
CA ALA A 49 -19.07 -7.30 10.71
C ALA A 49 -19.33 -6.06 11.59
N GLN A 50 -18.27 -5.47 12.15
CA GLN A 50 -18.35 -4.29 13.00
C GLN A 50 -18.41 -3.02 12.15
N LEU A 51 -17.53 -2.90 11.16
CA LEU A 51 -17.44 -1.75 10.27
C LEU A 51 -18.71 -1.55 9.44
N ARG A 52 -19.34 -2.64 8.98
CA ARG A 52 -20.55 -2.60 8.15
C ARG A 52 -21.80 -2.04 8.88
N GLN A 53 -21.77 -1.98 10.21
CA GLN A 53 -22.87 -1.46 11.01
C GLN A 53 -22.72 0.02 11.37
N MET A 54 -21.60 0.65 10.98
CA MET A 54 -21.28 2.04 11.32
C MET A 54 -21.88 3.03 10.31
N SER A 55 -22.17 4.24 10.76
CA SER A 55 -22.37 5.38 9.87
C SER A 55 -21.04 5.81 9.26
N ASP A 56 -21.09 6.54 8.14
CA ASP A 56 -19.89 6.98 7.41
C ASP A 56 -18.87 7.69 8.31
N ILE A 57 -19.32 8.57 9.22
CA ILE A 57 -18.44 9.29 10.15
C ILE A 57 -17.74 8.33 11.11
N ASN A 58 -18.48 7.37 11.65
CA ASN A 58 -17.93 6.41 12.61
C ASN A 58 -17.01 5.40 11.91
N PHE A 59 -17.33 5.03 10.67
CA PHE A 59 -16.50 4.19 9.84
C PHE A 59 -15.14 4.85 9.56
N ASP A 60 -15.15 6.10 9.09
CA ASP A 60 -13.93 6.85 8.77
C ASP A 60 -13.02 6.99 10.00
N PHE A 61 -13.57 7.43 11.14
CA PHE A 61 -12.83 7.52 12.40
C PHE A 61 -12.27 6.17 12.84
N SER A 62 -13.06 5.09 12.75
CA SER A 62 -12.65 3.76 13.19
C SER A 62 -11.53 3.20 12.32
N VAL A 63 -11.62 3.34 10.99
CA VAL A 63 -10.56 2.93 10.05
C VAL A 63 -9.29 3.74 10.30
N HIS A 64 -9.40 5.04 10.54
CA HIS A 64 -8.26 5.89 10.86
C HIS A 64 -7.52 5.40 12.12
N VAL A 65 -8.25 5.16 13.22
CA VAL A 65 -7.66 4.67 14.48
C VAL A 65 -7.05 3.27 14.31
N LEU A 66 -7.72 2.37 13.57
CA LEU A 66 -7.19 1.03 13.28
C LEU A 66 -5.85 1.10 12.55
N LEU A 67 -5.76 1.93 11.51
CA LEU A 67 -4.52 2.11 10.74
C LEU A 67 -3.41 2.76 11.57
N LEU A 68 -3.75 3.76 12.40
CA LEU A 68 -2.79 4.41 13.30
C LEU A 68 -2.17 3.41 14.28
N LEU A 69 -3.00 2.62 14.96
CA LEU A 69 -2.53 1.59 15.90
C LEU A 69 -1.70 0.51 15.21
N TYR A 70 -2.10 0.10 14.00
CA TYR A 70 -1.35 -0.87 13.21
C TYR A 70 0.03 -0.32 12.83
N LYS A 71 0.10 0.93 12.37
CA LYS A 71 1.35 1.63 12.06
C LYS A 71 2.30 1.64 13.26
N GLU A 72 1.81 2.05 14.43
CA GLU A 72 2.63 2.05 15.65
C GLU A 72 3.13 0.66 16.06
N LEU A 73 2.29 -0.37 15.88
CA LEU A 73 2.68 -1.76 16.15
C LEU A 73 3.79 -2.22 15.20
N VAL A 74 3.68 -1.89 13.91
CA VAL A 74 4.68 -2.23 12.90
C VAL A 74 5.98 -1.50 13.18
N GLU A 75 5.95 -0.19 13.46
CA GLU A 75 7.15 0.58 13.83
C GLU A 75 7.85 -0.01 15.05
N LYS A 76 7.10 -0.38 16.10
CA LYS A 76 7.67 -1.05 17.28
C LYS A 76 8.30 -2.39 16.92
N ARG A 77 7.69 -3.17 16.02
CA ARG A 77 8.22 -4.47 15.56
C ARG A 77 9.49 -4.28 14.74
N VAL A 78 9.50 -3.32 13.83
CA VAL A 78 10.62 -3.00 12.95
C VAL A 78 11.80 -2.47 13.78
N GLY A 79 11.55 -1.56 14.73
CA GLY A 79 12.56 -1.05 15.65
C GLY A 79 13.20 -2.15 16.50
N LYS A 80 12.42 -3.14 16.97
CA LYS A 80 12.99 -4.31 17.69
C LYS A 80 13.91 -5.16 16.83
N LYS A 81 13.72 -5.17 15.51
CA LYS A 81 14.54 -5.93 14.56
C LYS A 81 15.70 -5.13 13.98
N ASN A 82 15.81 -3.84 14.32
CA ASN A 82 16.74 -2.91 13.70
C ASN A 82 16.59 -2.84 12.17
N GLU A 83 15.39 -3.14 11.66
CA GLU A 83 15.00 -3.07 10.24
C GLU A 83 14.34 -1.71 9.92
N GLY A 84 14.55 -0.71 10.78
CA GLY A 84 14.01 0.63 10.64
C GLY A 84 14.45 1.28 9.34
N LEU A 85 13.58 2.11 8.78
CA LEU A 85 13.97 3.05 7.74
C LEU A 85 15.00 4.01 8.35
N ASP A 86 16.14 4.16 7.69
CA ASP A 86 17.25 4.97 8.16
C ASP A 86 17.01 6.47 7.95
N ASP A 87 17.87 7.28 8.56
CA ASP A 87 17.79 8.73 8.46
C ASP A 87 17.97 9.22 7.02
N GLU A 88 18.65 8.45 6.17
CA GLU A 88 18.83 8.74 4.75
C GLU A 88 17.50 8.61 3.98
N PHE A 89 16.72 7.57 4.25
CA PHE A 89 15.38 7.40 3.70
C PHE A 89 14.45 8.57 4.07
N TRP A 90 14.40 8.95 5.35
CA TRP A 90 13.52 10.03 5.81
C TRP A 90 13.94 11.40 5.28
N ALA A 91 15.25 11.67 5.21
CA ALA A 91 15.77 12.89 4.60
C ALA A 91 15.41 13.02 3.10
N ALA A 92 15.32 11.90 2.38
CA ALA A 92 14.91 11.89 0.98
C ALA A 92 13.41 12.16 0.79
N VAL A 93 12.56 11.75 1.75
CA VAL A 93 11.11 12.01 1.73
C VAL A 93 10.82 13.47 2.06
N ASP A 94 11.50 14.04 3.05
CA ASP A 94 11.32 15.44 3.47
C ASP A 94 11.98 16.45 2.51
N GLY A 95 12.89 16.00 1.65
CA GLY A 95 13.58 16.84 0.66
C GLY A 95 12.84 17.03 -0.67
N THR A 96 11.70 16.37 -0.87
CA THR A 96 10.85 16.53 -2.06
C THR A 96 9.65 17.43 -1.75
N ASP A 97 9.90 18.74 -1.68
CA ASP A 97 8.90 19.79 -1.85
C ASP A 97 8.86 20.29 -3.31
#